data_AF-A0A2V6TFC4-F1
#
_entry.id   AF-A0A2V6TFC4-F1
#
_cell.length_a   1.000
_cell.length_b   1.000
_cell.length_c   1.000
_cell.angle_alpha   90.00
_cell.angle_beta   90.00
_cell.angle_gamma   90.00
#
_symmetry.space_group_name_H-M   'P 1'
#
loop_
_entity.id
_entity.type
_entity.pdbx_description
1 polymer ?
#
loop_
_entity_poly.entity_id
_entity_poly.type
_entity_poly.pdbx_seq_one_letter_code
_entity_poly.pdbx_strand_id
1 'polypeptide(L)'
;MTRRGAPPSGPPSGIVTLLTDFGLDDAYVGVVKGAILGIHPGARLVDLTHGVPPQDVRHGALVLTDAYQVFPPGTVHLAVVDPGVGTRRRALALRADGHYFVGPDNGLLGFCATLPGMTAVALENPRYHRQPTSRTFHARDVFAPAAAHLARGLPLARLGPPLTALRRLDAPPGPRRLRSRLRGRVLLTDRFGNLLTDLRGDALPDAPEACLLAVGRARVVGLSETYADCPRGALGALVDSSGRIEVFVREGSARVRLGVGPGALVSLWSSRSRSRRGRPSTRSTSRSRSRRGPPSTRSTSPMRSRVSTPPRVRTPSFPTPAPSSAPRRGSPSRATRRP
;
A
#
# COMPACT_ATOMS: atom_id res chain seq x y z
N MET A 1 25.58 -4.08 -7.14
CA MET A 1 24.49 -5.05 -6.93
C MET A 1 25.05 -6.45 -7.05
N THR A 2 25.39 -7.08 -5.94
CA THR A 2 25.82 -8.48 -5.91
C THR A 2 24.60 -9.37 -6.19
N ARG A 3 24.69 -10.21 -7.24
CA ARG A 3 23.72 -11.29 -7.48
C ARG A 3 23.75 -12.21 -6.25
N ARG A 4 22.81 -12.04 -5.32
CA ARG A 4 22.55 -13.06 -4.31
C ARG A 4 22.05 -14.29 -5.06
N GLY A 5 22.80 -15.40 -4.96
CA GLY A 5 22.37 -16.69 -5.47
C GLY A 5 21.01 -17.06 -4.90
N ALA A 6 20.20 -17.78 -5.68
CA ALA A 6 18.88 -18.21 -5.25
C ALA A 6 19.00 -18.97 -3.92
N PRO A 7 18.28 -18.57 -2.86
CA PRO A 7 18.33 -19.30 -1.60
C PRO A 7 17.91 -20.77 -1.84
N PRO A 8 18.56 -21.73 -1.17
CA PRO A 8 18.17 -23.14 -1.27
C PRO A 8 16.70 -23.33 -0.91
N SER A 9 16.08 -24.37 -1.45
CA SER A 9 14.69 -24.75 -1.15
C SER A 9 14.55 -25.12 0.32
N GLY A 10 14.31 -24.13 1.17
CA GLY A 10 13.90 -24.36 2.54
C GLY A 10 12.57 -25.12 2.59
N PRO A 11 12.33 -25.91 3.65
CA PRO A 11 11.03 -26.52 3.90
C PRO A 11 9.95 -25.43 3.98
N PRO A 12 8.66 -25.77 3.76
CA PRO A 12 7.58 -24.81 3.96
C PRO A 12 7.64 -24.21 5.37
N SER A 13 7.35 -22.90 5.49
CA SER A 13 7.43 -22.19 6.77
C SER A 13 6.28 -22.52 7.73
N GLY A 14 5.29 -23.28 7.25
CA GLY A 14 4.01 -23.52 7.91
C GLY A 14 3.10 -22.29 7.95
N ILE A 15 3.48 -21.17 7.33
CA ILE A 15 2.68 -19.93 7.28
C ILE A 15 1.89 -19.90 5.98
N VAL A 16 0.59 -19.61 6.11
CA VAL A 16 -0.28 -19.27 4.98
C VAL A 16 -0.80 -17.84 5.19
N THR A 17 -0.39 -16.92 4.32
CA THR A 17 -0.93 -15.57 4.34
C THR A 17 -2.17 -15.47 3.44
N LEU A 18 -3.15 -14.64 3.81
CA LEU A 18 -4.39 -14.47 3.06
C LEU A 18 -4.58 -13.02 2.60
N LEU A 19 -4.83 -12.83 1.30
CA LEU A 19 -5.22 -11.55 0.71
C LEU A 19 -6.47 -11.73 -0.14
N THR A 20 -7.55 -10.99 0.14
CA THR A 20 -8.80 -11.08 -0.65
C THR A 20 -9.53 -9.76 -0.77
N ASP A 21 -10.56 -9.72 -1.62
CA ASP A 21 -11.56 -8.65 -1.73
C ASP A 21 -12.92 -8.99 -1.08
N PHE A 22 -12.98 -10.03 -0.24
CA PHE A 22 -14.22 -10.54 0.37
C PHE A 22 -14.79 -9.68 1.49
N GLY A 23 -14.02 -8.73 2.05
CA GLY A 23 -14.37 -8.08 3.30
C GLY A 23 -14.35 -9.04 4.49
N LEU A 24 -14.90 -8.56 5.61
CA LEU A 24 -15.00 -9.32 6.87
C LEU A 24 -16.44 -9.43 7.40
N ASP A 25 -17.40 -8.89 6.66
CA ASP A 25 -18.81 -8.86 7.07
C ASP A 25 -19.49 -10.22 6.88
N ASP A 26 -19.02 -11.01 5.91
CA ASP A 26 -19.55 -12.33 5.56
C ASP A 26 -18.61 -13.48 5.98
N ALA A 27 -19.16 -14.71 5.98
CA ALA A 27 -18.43 -15.92 6.39
C ALA A 27 -17.32 -16.37 5.41
N TYR A 28 -17.11 -15.69 4.28
CA TYR A 28 -16.23 -16.15 3.20
C TYR A 28 -14.79 -16.41 3.65
N VAL A 29 -14.22 -15.48 4.41
CA VAL A 29 -12.86 -15.64 4.96
C VAL A 29 -12.80 -16.81 5.94
N GLY A 30 -13.79 -16.91 6.84
CA GLY A 30 -13.86 -17.98 7.83
C GLY A 30 -13.87 -19.38 7.21
N VAL A 31 -14.66 -19.59 6.16
CA VAL A 31 -14.73 -20.90 5.49
C VAL A 31 -13.47 -21.23 4.66
N VAL A 32 -12.78 -20.23 4.11
CA VAL A 32 -11.46 -20.41 3.46
C VAL A 32 -10.43 -20.87 4.49
N LYS A 33 -10.37 -20.21 5.65
CA LYS A 33 -9.50 -20.61 6.76
C LYS A 33 -9.83 -22.01 7.27
N GLY A 34 -11.12 -22.32 7.45
CA GLY A 34 -11.57 -23.66 7.84
C GLY A 34 -11.16 -24.74 6.84
N ALA A 35 -11.23 -24.46 5.54
CA ALA A 35 -10.76 -25.39 4.51
C ALA A 35 -9.24 -25.62 4.58
N ILE A 36 -8.45 -24.59 4.88
CA ILE A 36 -7.00 -24.73 5.09
C ILE A 36 -6.73 -25.59 6.33
N LEU A 37 -7.34 -25.24 7.48
CA LEU A 37 -7.10 -25.93 8.75
C LEU A 37 -7.59 -27.38 8.76
N GLY A 38 -8.64 -27.69 8.01
CA GLY A 38 -9.09 -29.07 7.83
C GLY A 38 -8.07 -29.98 7.15
N ILE A 39 -7.18 -29.40 6.33
CA ILE A 39 -6.09 -30.12 5.67
C ILE A 39 -4.78 -29.98 6.47
N HIS A 40 -4.47 -28.79 6.98
CA HIS A 40 -3.28 -28.54 7.77
C HIS A 40 -3.64 -27.86 9.10
N PRO A 41 -3.97 -28.64 10.15
CA PRO A 41 -4.33 -28.07 11.46
C PRO A 41 -3.23 -27.23 12.11
N GLY A 42 -1.96 -27.50 11.79
CA GLY A 42 -0.80 -26.75 12.29
C GLY A 42 -0.44 -25.51 11.47
N ALA A 43 -1.22 -25.13 10.46
CA ALA A 43 -0.93 -23.94 9.65
C ALA A 43 -1.08 -22.66 10.48
N ARG A 44 -0.10 -21.76 10.38
CA ARG A 44 -0.19 -20.40 10.91
C ARG A 44 -0.85 -19.50 9.86
N LEU A 45 -2.10 -19.13 10.08
CA LEU A 45 -2.86 -18.27 9.17
C LEU A 45 -2.63 -16.80 9.53
N VAL A 46 -2.24 -15.99 8.55
CA VAL A 46 -2.00 -14.56 8.71
C VAL A 46 -2.78 -13.79 7.65
N ASP A 47 -3.73 -12.96 8.06
CA ASP A 47 -4.44 -12.10 7.10
C ASP A 47 -3.54 -10.91 6.74
N LEU A 48 -3.19 -10.78 5.46
CA LEU A 48 -2.58 -9.53 4.96
C LEU A 48 -3.64 -8.44 4.91
N THR A 49 -4.76 -8.75 4.25
CA THR A 49 -5.96 -7.90 4.20
C THR A 49 -7.09 -8.65 3.51
N HIS A 50 -8.32 -8.40 3.93
CA HIS A 50 -9.52 -8.79 3.20
C HIS A 50 -10.28 -7.57 2.64
N GLY A 51 -9.68 -6.38 2.78
CA GLY A 51 -10.24 -5.10 2.38
C GLY A 51 -9.72 -4.58 1.04
N VAL A 52 -9.22 -5.45 0.16
CA VAL A 52 -8.98 -5.04 -1.23
C VAL A 52 -10.32 -4.60 -1.82
N PRO A 53 -10.40 -3.48 -2.56
CA PRO A 53 -11.64 -3.07 -3.20
C PRO A 53 -12.19 -4.20 -4.09
N PRO A 54 -13.52 -4.42 -4.11
CA PRO A 54 -14.12 -5.49 -4.90
C PRO A 54 -13.62 -5.51 -6.34
N GLN A 55 -13.13 -6.66 -6.77
CA GLN A 55 -12.65 -6.94 -8.13
C GLN A 55 -11.39 -6.17 -8.56
N ASP A 56 -10.75 -5.39 -7.67
CA ASP A 56 -9.54 -4.62 -8.00
C ASP A 56 -8.27 -5.50 -7.94
N VAL A 57 -8.09 -6.28 -9.01
CA VAL A 57 -6.95 -7.18 -9.19
C VAL A 57 -5.61 -6.43 -9.09
N ARG A 58 -5.56 -5.18 -9.56
CA ARG A 58 -4.33 -4.37 -9.53
C ARG A 58 -3.98 -3.96 -8.12
N HIS A 59 -4.97 -3.56 -7.32
CA HIS A 59 -4.77 -3.25 -5.91
C HIS A 59 -4.21 -4.46 -5.16
N GLY A 60 -4.86 -5.63 -5.31
CA GLY A 60 -4.40 -6.86 -4.68
C GLY A 60 -2.96 -7.22 -5.07
N ALA A 61 -2.60 -7.04 -6.34
CA ALA A 61 -1.25 -7.33 -6.83
C ALA A 61 -0.20 -6.41 -6.20
N LEU A 62 -0.50 -5.12 -6.07
CA LEU A 62 0.41 -4.14 -5.48
C LEU A 62 0.61 -4.38 -3.98
N VAL A 63 -0.48 -4.61 -3.22
CA VAL A 63 -0.40 -4.93 -1.80
C VAL A 63 0.42 -6.20 -1.56
N LEU A 64 0.20 -7.24 -2.37
CA LEU A 64 0.97 -8.48 -2.24
C LEU A 64 2.45 -8.28 -2.57
N THR A 65 2.75 -7.52 -3.63
CA THR A 65 4.13 -7.20 -4.04
C THR A 65 4.90 -6.49 -2.93
N ASP A 66 4.25 -5.56 -2.22
CA ASP A 66 4.90 -4.77 -1.18
C ASP A 66 5.02 -5.54 0.16
N ALA A 67 4.21 -6.59 0.39
CA ALA A 67 4.15 -7.30 1.67
C ALA A 67 4.94 -8.61 1.73
N TYR A 68 5.03 -9.38 0.64
CA TYR A 68 5.44 -10.80 0.74
C TYR A 68 6.87 -10.99 1.29
N GLN A 69 7.80 -10.07 0.99
CA GLN A 69 9.22 -10.19 1.38
C GLN A 69 9.46 -10.05 2.88
N VAL A 70 8.48 -9.55 3.64
CA VAL A 70 8.55 -9.45 5.10
C VAL A 70 8.40 -10.84 5.74
N PHE A 71 7.78 -11.79 5.05
CA PHE A 71 7.57 -13.15 5.53
C PHE A 71 8.81 -14.02 5.28
N PRO A 72 9.04 -15.07 6.09
CA PRO A 72 10.17 -15.96 5.88
C PRO A 72 9.99 -16.78 4.57
N PRO A 73 11.10 -17.22 3.95
CA PRO A 73 11.05 -18.17 2.84
C PRO A 73 10.24 -19.43 3.18
N GLY A 74 9.63 -20.03 2.16
CA GLY A 74 8.73 -21.18 2.30
C GLY A 74 7.29 -20.80 2.70
N THR A 75 6.98 -19.51 2.88
CA THR A 75 5.62 -19.03 3.13
C THR A 75 4.73 -19.19 1.91
N VAL A 76 3.48 -19.59 2.15
CA VAL A 76 2.44 -19.68 1.11
C VAL A 76 1.56 -18.43 1.14
N HIS A 77 1.52 -17.69 0.05
CA HIS A 77 0.66 -16.53 -0.13
C HIS A 77 -0.58 -16.91 -0.92
N LEU A 78 -1.70 -17.07 -0.23
CA LEU A 78 -3.01 -17.28 -0.83
C LEU A 78 -3.63 -15.91 -1.15
N ALA A 79 -3.75 -15.58 -2.43
CA ALA A 79 -4.29 -14.31 -2.88
C ALA A 79 -5.48 -14.53 -3.83
N VAL A 80 -6.64 -13.97 -3.48
CA VAL A 80 -7.89 -14.16 -4.23
C VAL A 80 -8.63 -12.84 -4.38
N VAL A 81 -8.48 -12.24 -5.56
CA VAL A 81 -9.35 -11.19 -6.10
C VAL A 81 -9.74 -11.69 -7.48
N ASP A 82 -10.95 -12.25 -7.60
CA ASP A 82 -11.29 -13.14 -8.72
C ASP A 82 -12.65 -12.85 -9.37
N PRO A 83 -12.78 -11.74 -10.11
CA PRO A 83 -14.00 -11.46 -10.87
C PRO A 83 -14.30 -12.51 -11.96
N GLY A 84 -13.30 -13.34 -12.32
CA GLY A 84 -13.42 -14.40 -13.31
C GLY A 84 -13.72 -15.78 -12.73
N VAL A 85 -14.11 -15.91 -11.45
CA VAL A 85 -14.43 -17.20 -10.84
C VAL A 85 -15.48 -17.96 -11.66
N GLY A 86 -15.32 -19.28 -11.78
CA GLY A 86 -16.23 -20.13 -12.56
C GLY A 86 -16.13 -20.01 -14.09
N THR A 87 -15.26 -19.15 -14.61
CA THR A 87 -14.97 -19.01 -16.05
C THR A 87 -13.82 -19.92 -16.50
N ARG A 88 -13.32 -19.71 -17.74
CA ARG A 88 -12.15 -20.42 -18.30
C ARG A 88 -10.80 -19.98 -17.72
N ARG A 89 -10.76 -18.96 -16.83
CA ARG A 89 -9.50 -18.50 -16.23
C ARG A 89 -8.86 -19.62 -15.40
N ARG A 90 -7.56 -19.83 -15.57
CA ARG A 90 -6.82 -20.90 -14.87
C ARG A 90 -6.73 -20.63 -13.38
N ALA A 91 -6.72 -21.69 -12.59
CA ALA A 91 -6.30 -21.68 -11.20
C ALA A 91 -4.83 -22.11 -11.15
N LEU A 92 -3.96 -21.40 -10.43
CA LEU A 92 -2.54 -21.72 -10.41
C LEU A 92 -1.91 -21.68 -9.01
N ALA A 93 -0.82 -22.41 -8.90
CA ALA A 93 0.16 -22.24 -7.85
C ALA A 93 1.54 -22.05 -8.49
N LEU A 94 2.39 -21.25 -7.85
CA LEU A 94 3.75 -21.02 -8.31
C LEU A 94 4.70 -20.94 -7.12
N ARG A 95 5.98 -21.17 -7.40
CA ARG A 95 7.09 -20.90 -6.49
C ARG A 95 7.99 -19.86 -7.12
N ALA A 96 8.33 -18.81 -6.40
CA ALA A 96 9.25 -17.77 -6.84
C ALA A 96 9.88 -17.05 -5.64
N ASP A 97 11.12 -16.59 -5.76
CA ASP A 97 11.90 -15.91 -4.71
C ASP A 97 11.95 -16.67 -3.35
N GLY A 98 11.80 -18.00 -3.38
CA GLY A 98 11.74 -18.81 -2.17
C GLY A 98 10.36 -18.88 -1.50
N HIS A 99 9.33 -18.24 -2.05
CA HIS A 99 7.94 -18.28 -1.57
C HIS A 99 7.03 -19.10 -2.49
N TYR A 100 5.85 -19.46 -1.99
CA TYR A 100 4.76 -20.02 -2.78
C TYR A 100 3.63 -19.02 -2.93
N PHE A 101 2.96 -19.00 -4.07
CA PHE A 101 1.81 -18.15 -4.33
C PHE A 101 0.70 -18.97 -4.96
N VAL A 102 -0.53 -18.77 -4.50
CA VAL A 102 -1.72 -19.53 -4.93
C VAL A 102 -2.85 -18.57 -5.23
N GLY A 103 -3.48 -18.70 -6.40
CA GLY A 103 -4.56 -17.80 -6.79
C GLY A 103 -5.01 -17.94 -8.25
N PRO A 104 -5.88 -17.02 -8.70
CA PRO A 104 -6.37 -16.99 -10.08
C PRO A 104 -5.29 -16.47 -11.06
N ASP A 105 -5.27 -17.04 -12.26
CA ASP A 105 -4.44 -16.55 -13.38
C ASP A 105 -5.09 -15.37 -14.10
N ASN A 106 -5.25 -14.26 -13.39
CA ASN A 106 -5.91 -13.04 -13.89
C ASN A 106 -5.00 -11.81 -13.89
N GLY A 107 -3.72 -11.99 -13.55
CA GLY A 107 -2.75 -10.91 -13.38
C GLY A 107 -2.41 -10.57 -11.93
N LEU A 108 -3.19 -11.04 -10.95
CA LEU A 108 -2.94 -10.82 -9.51
C LEU A 108 -1.52 -11.25 -9.10
N LEU A 109 -1.10 -12.42 -9.58
CA LEU A 109 0.22 -13.01 -9.34
C LEU A 109 1.21 -12.73 -10.47
N GLY A 110 0.86 -11.84 -11.41
CA GLY A 110 1.66 -11.59 -12.62
C GLY A 110 3.05 -11.00 -12.34
N PHE A 111 3.24 -10.33 -11.19
CA PHE A 111 4.55 -9.81 -10.77
C PHE A 111 5.56 -10.95 -10.47
N CYS A 112 5.08 -12.14 -10.12
CA CYS A 112 5.94 -13.29 -9.85
C CYS A 112 6.73 -13.74 -11.09
N ALA A 113 6.27 -13.39 -12.30
CA ALA A 113 6.95 -13.73 -13.56
C ALA A 113 8.38 -13.16 -13.65
N THR A 114 8.67 -12.08 -12.91
CA THR A 114 10.00 -11.44 -12.90
C THR A 114 10.85 -11.83 -11.70
N LEU A 115 10.33 -12.68 -10.81
CA LEU A 115 11.04 -13.09 -9.60
C LEU A 115 11.98 -14.28 -9.87
N PRO A 116 13.10 -14.39 -9.14
CA PRO A 116 14.04 -15.50 -9.30
C PRO A 116 13.41 -16.87 -9.05
N GLY A 117 13.79 -17.88 -9.82
CA GLY A 117 13.37 -19.27 -9.60
C GLY A 117 11.88 -19.53 -9.84
N MET A 118 11.20 -18.68 -10.62
CA MET A 118 9.78 -18.81 -10.91
C MET A 118 9.47 -20.13 -11.64
N THR A 119 8.60 -20.93 -11.02
CA THR A 119 7.99 -22.14 -11.60
C THR A 119 6.51 -22.15 -11.26
N ALA A 120 5.65 -22.55 -12.19
CA ALA A 120 4.20 -22.51 -12.02
C ALA A 120 3.54 -23.79 -12.51
N VAL A 121 2.39 -24.12 -11.91
CA VAL A 121 1.53 -25.25 -12.28
C VAL A 121 0.07 -24.83 -12.29
N ALA A 122 -0.74 -25.48 -13.12
CA ALA A 122 -2.19 -25.37 -13.04
C ALA A 122 -2.71 -26.24 -11.88
N LEU A 123 -3.75 -25.77 -11.19
CA LEU A 123 -4.42 -26.52 -10.13
C LEU A 123 -5.51 -27.40 -10.74
N GLU A 124 -5.09 -28.45 -11.42
CA GLU A 124 -5.98 -29.33 -12.18
C GLU A 124 -6.09 -30.74 -11.59
N ASN A 125 -5.27 -31.09 -10.60
CA ASN A 125 -5.34 -32.40 -9.96
C ASN A 125 -6.48 -32.44 -8.91
N PRO A 126 -7.60 -33.12 -9.18
CA PRO A 126 -8.80 -33.08 -8.33
C PRO A 126 -8.59 -33.72 -6.96
N ARG A 127 -7.53 -34.52 -6.78
CA ARG A 127 -7.15 -35.10 -5.49
C ARG A 127 -6.84 -34.04 -4.43
N TYR A 128 -6.41 -32.86 -4.85
CA TYR A 128 -6.07 -31.75 -3.96
C TYR A 128 -7.15 -30.67 -3.94
N HIS A 129 -8.36 -30.96 -4.43
CA HIS A 129 -9.51 -30.07 -4.35
C HIS A 129 -10.47 -30.54 -3.26
N ARG A 130 -11.22 -29.60 -2.68
CA ARG A 130 -12.36 -29.92 -1.83
C ARG A 130 -13.53 -30.34 -2.72
N GLN A 131 -14.14 -31.48 -2.41
CA GLN A 131 -15.31 -32.00 -3.13
C GLN A 131 -16.60 -31.78 -2.34
N PRO A 132 -17.73 -31.45 -2.99
CA PRO A 132 -17.81 -31.04 -4.40
C PRO A 132 -17.19 -29.65 -4.63
N THR A 133 -16.57 -29.45 -5.80
CA THR A 133 -15.98 -28.15 -6.17
C THR A 133 -17.06 -27.18 -6.64
N SER A 134 -17.27 -26.08 -5.89
CA SER A 134 -18.20 -25.02 -6.31
C SER A 134 -17.68 -24.23 -7.50
N ARG A 135 -18.58 -23.92 -8.44
CA ARG A 135 -18.30 -23.02 -9.57
C ARG A 135 -18.06 -21.57 -9.15
N THR A 136 -18.58 -21.16 -8.01
CA THR A 136 -18.56 -19.76 -7.55
C THR A 136 -17.60 -19.52 -6.40
N PHE A 137 -16.95 -20.57 -5.87
CA PHE A 137 -16.10 -20.42 -4.68
C PHE A 137 -14.79 -21.20 -4.75
N HIS A 138 -14.03 -20.99 -5.82
CA HIS A 138 -12.70 -21.59 -5.98
C HIS A 138 -11.71 -21.20 -4.86
N ALA A 139 -11.91 -20.08 -4.17
CA ALA A 139 -11.11 -19.74 -2.98
C ALA A 139 -11.16 -20.82 -1.91
N ARG A 140 -12.37 -21.33 -1.60
CA ARG A 140 -12.57 -22.40 -0.62
C ARG A 140 -12.22 -23.76 -1.20
N ASP A 141 -12.63 -24.03 -2.45
CA ASP A 141 -12.63 -25.40 -2.95
C ASP A 141 -11.37 -25.79 -3.75
N VAL A 142 -10.58 -24.82 -4.22
CA VAL A 142 -9.38 -25.04 -5.05
C VAL A 142 -8.16 -24.41 -4.40
N PHE A 143 -8.21 -23.10 -4.12
CA PHE A 143 -7.04 -22.35 -3.68
C PHE A 143 -6.64 -22.64 -2.23
N ALA A 144 -7.60 -22.67 -1.29
CA ALA A 144 -7.33 -23.03 0.11
C ALA A 144 -6.72 -24.43 0.26
N PRO A 145 -7.28 -25.49 -0.36
CA PRO A 145 -6.66 -26.82 -0.34
C PRO A 145 -5.25 -26.86 -0.91
N ALA A 146 -5.02 -26.22 -2.06
CA ALA A 146 -3.69 -26.14 -2.65
C ALA A 146 -2.69 -25.44 -1.70
N ALA A 147 -3.09 -24.31 -1.10
CA ALA A 147 -2.26 -23.60 -0.14
C ALA A 147 -1.93 -24.44 1.11
N ALA A 148 -2.93 -25.15 1.64
CA ALA A 148 -2.75 -26.04 2.79
C ALA A 148 -1.79 -27.20 2.50
N HIS A 149 -1.92 -27.84 1.33
CA HIS A 149 -1.02 -28.92 0.94
C HIS A 149 0.41 -28.44 0.71
N LEU A 150 0.60 -27.28 0.09
CA LEU A 150 1.93 -26.67 -0.07
C LEU A 150 2.56 -26.35 1.29
N ALA A 151 1.78 -25.78 2.22
CA ALA A 151 2.26 -25.48 3.57
C ALA A 151 2.63 -26.76 4.36
N ARG A 152 2.05 -27.91 4.01
CA ARG A 152 2.42 -29.24 4.54
C ARG A 152 3.64 -29.88 3.86
N GLY A 153 4.16 -29.27 2.79
CA GLY A 153 5.33 -29.77 2.07
C GLY A 153 5.00 -30.63 0.85
N LEU A 154 3.77 -30.58 0.34
CA LEU A 154 3.46 -31.21 -0.94
C LEU A 154 4.33 -30.58 -2.06
N PRO A 155 5.02 -31.37 -2.89
CA PRO A 155 5.76 -30.82 -4.02
C PRO A 155 4.82 -30.11 -5.01
N LEU A 156 5.19 -28.90 -5.45
CA LEU A 156 4.40 -28.05 -6.36
C LEU A 156 3.90 -28.82 -7.59
N ALA A 157 4.78 -29.60 -8.22
CA ALA A 157 4.48 -30.40 -9.42
C ALA A 157 3.34 -31.43 -9.25
N ARG A 158 2.95 -31.76 -8.01
CA ARG A 158 1.84 -32.69 -7.76
C ARG A 158 0.46 -32.05 -7.98
N LEU A 159 0.36 -30.73 -7.91
CA LEU A 159 -0.91 -30.00 -8.01
C LEU A 159 -1.48 -29.97 -9.44
N GLY A 160 -0.65 -30.18 -10.46
CA GLY A 160 -1.09 -30.31 -11.84
C GLY A 160 0.02 -30.01 -12.84
N PRO A 161 -0.32 -29.84 -14.14
CA PRO A 161 0.66 -29.68 -15.20
C PRO A 161 1.42 -28.35 -15.10
N PRO A 162 2.68 -28.30 -15.59
CA PRO A 162 3.48 -27.08 -15.57
C PRO A 162 2.87 -25.99 -16.47
N LEU A 163 3.05 -24.73 -16.05
CA LEU A 163 2.67 -23.54 -16.82
C LEU A 163 3.94 -22.80 -17.26
N THR A 164 3.97 -22.42 -18.53
CA THR A 164 5.10 -21.69 -19.13
C THR A 164 4.90 -20.18 -19.15
N ALA A 165 3.67 -19.71 -18.95
CA ALA A 165 3.33 -18.29 -18.97
C ALA A 165 2.22 -17.95 -17.96
N LEU A 166 2.38 -16.80 -17.32
CA LEU A 166 1.41 -16.19 -16.40
C LEU A 166 0.70 -15.04 -17.10
N ARG A 167 -0.59 -14.86 -16.84
CA ARG A 167 -1.26 -13.62 -17.21
C ARG A 167 -0.65 -12.47 -16.42
N ARG A 168 -0.36 -11.36 -17.10
CA ARG A 168 0.14 -10.12 -16.48
C ARG A 168 -0.88 -9.01 -16.69
N LEU A 169 -1.01 -8.15 -15.70
CA LEU A 169 -1.76 -6.91 -15.87
C LEU A 169 -0.96 -5.97 -16.78
N ASP A 170 -1.65 -5.21 -17.60
CA ASP A 170 -1.02 -4.11 -18.32
C ASP A 170 -0.43 -3.14 -17.30
N ALA A 171 0.88 -2.94 -17.35
CA ALA A 171 1.53 -1.99 -16.46
C ALA A 171 1.21 -0.57 -16.96
N PRO A 172 0.71 0.36 -16.12
CA PRO A 172 0.74 1.76 -16.48
C PRO A 172 2.21 2.14 -16.77
N PRO A 173 2.45 3.15 -17.61
CA PRO A 173 3.81 3.63 -17.83
C PRO A 173 4.43 3.99 -16.49
N GLY A 174 5.55 3.36 -16.17
CA GLY A 174 6.28 3.65 -14.94
C GLY A 174 6.80 5.09 -14.88
N PRO A 175 7.43 5.48 -13.76
CA PRO A 175 7.98 6.81 -13.60
C PRO A 175 8.90 7.19 -14.76
N ARG A 176 8.62 8.34 -15.39
CA ARG A 176 9.38 8.83 -16.54
C ARG A 176 10.20 10.04 -16.14
N ARG A 177 11.52 9.94 -16.29
CA ARG A 177 12.41 11.10 -16.16
C ARG A 177 12.22 12.01 -17.38
N LEU A 178 11.86 13.25 -17.11
CA LEU A 178 11.83 14.36 -18.06
C LEU A 178 12.94 15.34 -17.68
N ARG A 179 13.34 16.23 -18.59
CA ARG A 179 14.49 17.14 -18.44
C ARG A 179 14.64 17.74 -17.02
N SER A 180 13.57 18.28 -16.45
CA SER A 180 13.57 18.94 -15.14
C SER A 180 12.67 18.29 -14.08
N ARG A 181 12.03 17.14 -14.38
CA ARG A 181 11.09 16.50 -13.46
C ARG A 181 11.02 14.99 -13.63
N LEU A 182 10.70 14.29 -12.56
CA LEU A 182 10.22 12.91 -12.59
C LEU A 182 8.69 12.92 -12.62
N ARG A 183 8.08 12.24 -13.57
CA ARG A 183 6.61 12.14 -13.65
C ARG A 183 6.18 10.71 -13.36
N GLY A 184 5.30 10.56 -12.39
CA GLY A 184 4.71 9.30 -11.96
C GLY A 184 3.20 9.43 -11.79
N ARG A 185 2.63 8.53 -11.00
CA ARG A 185 1.19 8.42 -10.72
C ARG A 185 0.94 7.94 -9.30
N VAL A 186 -0.24 8.26 -8.79
CA VAL A 186 -0.81 7.58 -7.63
C VAL A 186 -1.17 6.14 -8.03
N LEU A 187 -0.67 5.17 -7.27
CA LEU A 187 -0.96 3.75 -7.42
C LEU A 187 -2.15 3.32 -6.58
N LEU A 188 -2.13 3.68 -5.29
CA LEU A 188 -3.10 3.25 -4.30
C LEU A 188 -3.50 4.41 -3.39
N THR A 189 -4.61 4.22 -2.69
CA THR A 189 -4.92 5.00 -1.51
C THR A 189 -5.02 4.05 -0.33
N ASP A 190 -4.32 4.33 0.75
CA ASP A 190 -4.41 3.52 1.97
C ASP A 190 -5.71 3.81 2.75
N ARG A 191 -5.89 3.12 3.88
CA ARG A 191 -7.03 3.29 4.77
C ARG A 191 -7.14 4.70 5.38
N PHE A 192 -6.02 5.38 5.60
CA PHE A 192 -5.99 6.73 6.18
C PHE A 192 -6.29 7.80 5.11
N GLY A 193 -6.25 7.44 3.84
CA GLY A 193 -6.45 8.34 2.72
C GLY A 193 -5.17 8.94 2.17
N ASN A 194 -4.02 8.37 2.52
CA ASN A 194 -2.73 8.72 1.94
C ASN A 194 -2.63 8.18 0.52
N LEU A 195 -1.94 8.90 -0.35
CA LEU A 195 -1.78 8.57 -1.75
C LEU A 195 -0.40 7.98 -1.99
N LEU A 196 -0.32 6.68 -2.20
CA LEU A 196 0.93 5.96 -2.46
C LEU A 196 1.24 6.06 -3.94
N THR A 197 2.44 6.50 -4.31
CA THR A 197 2.82 6.74 -5.69
C THR A 197 3.74 5.65 -6.26
N ASP A 198 3.91 5.65 -7.59
CA ASP A 198 4.93 4.84 -8.26
C ASP A 198 6.34 5.45 -8.19
N LEU A 199 6.47 6.66 -7.62
CA LEU A 199 7.75 7.30 -7.40
C LEU A 199 8.43 6.68 -6.18
N ARG A 200 9.72 6.38 -6.29
CA ARG A 200 10.52 5.79 -5.22
C ARG A 200 11.53 6.78 -4.65
N GLY A 201 11.87 6.59 -3.37
CA GLY A 201 12.87 7.39 -2.66
C GLY A 201 14.25 7.35 -3.31
N ASP A 202 14.64 6.21 -3.87
CA ASP A 202 15.91 6.03 -4.60
C ASP A 202 15.97 6.79 -5.94
N ALA A 203 14.82 7.18 -6.49
CA ALA A 203 14.71 8.01 -7.68
C ALA A 203 14.69 9.51 -7.36
N LEU A 204 14.77 9.87 -6.07
CA LEU A 204 14.86 11.26 -5.65
C LEU A 204 16.18 11.89 -6.10
N PRO A 205 16.16 13.18 -6.45
CA PRO A 205 17.37 13.94 -6.68
C PRO A 205 18.10 14.23 -5.34
N ASP A 206 19.41 14.51 -5.39
CA ASP A 206 20.32 14.63 -4.23
C ASP A 206 19.89 15.62 -3.12
N ALA A 207 18.91 16.50 -3.37
CA ALA A 207 18.37 17.47 -2.40
C ALA A 207 16.86 17.26 -2.16
N PRO A 208 16.46 16.33 -1.26
CA PRO A 208 15.05 16.04 -0.98
C PRO A 208 14.30 17.22 -0.36
N GLU A 209 14.95 18.04 0.47
CA GLU A 209 14.37 19.26 1.05
C GLU A 209 14.02 20.33 0.02
N ALA A 210 14.71 20.29 -1.13
CA ALA A 210 14.50 21.21 -2.24
C ALA A 210 13.58 20.62 -3.33
N CYS A 211 12.87 19.52 -3.01
CA CYS A 211 11.92 18.94 -3.92
C CYS A 211 10.60 19.71 -3.94
N LEU A 212 9.99 19.79 -5.12
CA LEU A 212 8.60 20.20 -5.26
C LEU A 212 7.83 18.99 -5.78
N LEU A 213 6.81 18.54 -5.05
CA LEU A 213 5.89 17.52 -5.50
C LEU A 213 4.56 18.18 -5.90
N ALA A 214 4.05 17.89 -7.09
CA ALA A 214 2.70 18.28 -7.49
C ALA A 214 1.82 17.06 -7.71
N VAL A 215 0.62 17.12 -7.16
CA VAL A 215 -0.42 16.10 -7.30
C VAL A 215 -1.78 16.80 -7.41
N GLY A 216 -2.51 16.53 -8.50
CA GLY A 216 -3.69 17.31 -8.85
C GLY A 216 -3.34 18.81 -8.99
N ARG A 217 -4.04 19.66 -8.23
CA ARG A 217 -3.78 21.12 -8.16
C ARG A 217 -2.85 21.52 -7.02
N ALA A 218 -2.52 20.58 -6.13
CA ALA A 218 -1.73 20.87 -4.94
C ALA A 218 -0.22 20.77 -5.21
N ARG A 219 0.53 21.46 -4.37
CA ARG A 219 1.99 21.45 -4.34
C ARG A 219 2.46 21.22 -2.91
N VAL A 220 3.43 20.33 -2.74
CA VAL A 220 4.14 20.06 -1.49
C VAL A 220 5.60 20.40 -1.70
N VAL A 221 6.17 21.16 -0.77
CA VAL A 221 7.59 21.56 -0.79
C VAL A 221 8.34 20.71 0.21
N GLY A 222 9.46 20.14 -0.22
CA GLY A 222 10.26 19.18 0.54
C GLY A 222 9.56 17.83 0.70
N LEU A 223 10.28 16.91 1.32
CA LEU A 223 9.74 15.68 1.87
C LEU A 223 9.99 15.68 3.38
N SER A 224 8.96 15.35 4.14
CA SER A 224 9.03 15.14 5.58
C SER A 224 9.69 13.80 5.90
N GLU A 225 10.31 13.70 7.08
CA GLU A 225 10.79 12.42 7.63
C GLU A 225 9.63 11.67 8.29
N THR A 226 8.72 12.39 8.95
CA THR A 226 7.55 11.84 9.62
C THR A 226 6.32 12.73 9.44
N TYR A 227 5.13 12.16 9.70
CA TYR A 227 3.87 12.89 9.66
C TYR A 227 3.86 14.13 10.57
N ALA A 228 4.61 14.09 11.69
CA ALA A 228 4.64 15.16 12.68
C ALA A 228 5.36 16.44 12.22
N ASP A 229 6.19 16.36 11.18
CA ASP A 229 6.94 17.50 10.62
C ASP A 229 6.01 18.50 9.92
N CYS A 230 4.81 18.06 9.55
CA CYS A 230 3.76 18.90 9.01
C CYS A 230 2.85 19.45 10.13
N PRO A 231 2.38 20.70 10.06
CA PRO A 231 1.32 21.18 10.94
C PRO A 231 0.05 20.32 10.85
N ARG A 232 -0.76 20.28 11.92
CA ARG A 232 -2.03 19.54 11.92
C ARG A 232 -2.92 20.01 10.78
N GLY A 233 -3.49 19.07 10.03
CA GLY A 233 -4.29 19.36 8.86
C GLY A 233 -3.52 19.91 7.66
N ALA A 234 -2.17 19.96 7.66
CA ALA A 234 -1.37 20.33 6.50
C ALA A 234 -1.15 19.14 5.56
N LEU A 235 -0.94 19.43 4.27
CA LEU A 235 -0.58 18.45 3.25
C LEU A 235 0.94 18.27 3.27
N GLY A 236 1.39 17.02 3.33
CA GLY A 236 2.79 16.65 3.33
C GLY A 236 3.09 15.53 2.34
N ALA A 237 4.36 15.23 2.17
CA ALA A 237 4.83 14.06 1.44
C ALA A 237 6.06 13.50 2.14
N LEU A 238 6.23 12.19 2.12
CA LEU A 238 7.36 11.49 2.74
C LEU A 238 7.74 10.26 1.91
N VAL A 239 8.84 9.61 2.28
CA VAL A 239 9.16 8.26 1.78
C VAL A 239 8.63 7.25 2.78
N ASP A 240 7.69 6.41 2.37
CA ASP A 240 7.06 5.41 3.24
C ASP A 240 7.98 4.20 3.51
N SER A 241 7.54 3.29 4.38
CA SER A 241 8.30 2.09 4.74
C SER A 241 8.51 1.10 3.57
N SER A 242 7.75 1.23 2.48
CA SER A 242 7.94 0.46 1.25
C SER A 242 8.91 1.14 0.27
N GLY A 243 9.42 2.33 0.63
CA GLY A 243 10.33 3.14 -0.16
C GLY A 243 9.64 3.96 -1.26
N ARG A 244 8.31 4.10 -1.22
CA ARG A 244 7.54 4.92 -2.16
C ARG A 244 7.37 6.33 -1.62
N ILE A 245 7.21 7.29 -2.52
CA ILE A 245 6.76 8.63 -2.13
C ILE A 245 5.26 8.54 -1.85
N GLU A 246 4.88 8.89 -0.64
CA GLU A 246 3.50 8.97 -0.16
C GLU A 246 3.11 10.45 -0.01
N VAL A 247 1.87 10.80 -0.39
CA VAL A 247 1.27 12.11 -0.08
C VAL A 247 0.20 11.94 0.97
N PHE A 248 0.29 12.70 2.06
CA PHE A 248 -0.57 12.58 3.22
C PHE A 248 -1.15 13.93 3.66
N VAL A 249 -2.19 13.89 4.50
CA VAL A 249 -2.63 15.05 5.28
C VAL A 249 -2.49 14.69 6.75
N ARG A 250 -1.76 15.46 7.55
CA ARG A 250 -1.62 15.14 8.97
C ARG A 250 -2.98 15.17 9.64
N GLU A 251 -3.39 14.03 10.20
CA GLU A 251 -4.70 13.83 10.83
C GLU A 251 -5.89 14.06 9.89
N GLY A 252 -5.71 13.76 8.61
CA GLY A 252 -6.77 13.85 7.60
C GLY A 252 -6.51 12.93 6.42
N SER A 253 -7.33 13.07 5.39
CA SER A 253 -7.24 12.27 4.16
C SER A 253 -6.75 13.13 3.00
N ALA A 254 -5.60 12.77 2.41
CA ALA A 254 -5.11 13.41 1.20
C ALA A 254 -6.06 13.15 0.01
N ARG A 255 -6.61 11.94 -0.10
CA ARG A 255 -7.64 11.60 -1.09
C ARG A 255 -8.84 12.56 -1.03
N VAL A 256 -9.41 12.76 0.16
CA VAL A 256 -10.57 13.66 0.34
C VAL A 256 -10.17 15.10 0.08
N ARG A 257 -9.06 15.57 0.67
CA ARG A 257 -8.62 16.97 0.51
C ARG A 257 -8.33 17.35 -0.93
N LEU A 258 -7.70 16.45 -1.67
CA LEU A 258 -7.24 16.71 -3.03
C LEU A 258 -8.26 16.33 -4.11
N GLY A 259 -9.23 15.46 -3.77
CA GLY A 259 -10.19 14.93 -4.74
C GLY A 259 -9.53 14.07 -5.82
N VAL A 260 -8.41 13.41 -5.50
CA VAL A 260 -7.66 12.56 -6.43
C VAL A 260 -7.50 11.14 -5.88
N GLY A 261 -7.26 10.18 -6.76
CA GLY A 261 -7.05 8.77 -6.40
C GLY A 261 -6.11 8.07 -7.38
N PRO A 262 -6.12 6.73 -7.41
CA PRO A 262 -5.30 5.93 -8.33
C PRO A 262 -5.37 6.43 -9.78
N GLY A 263 -4.21 6.46 -10.44
CA GLY A 263 -4.04 6.95 -11.82
C GLY A 263 -3.74 8.44 -11.95
N ALA A 264 -4.02 9.25 -10.92
CA ALA A 264 -3.72 10.68 -10.91
C ALA A 264 -2.22 10.93 -11.11
N LEU A 265 -1.87 11.90 -11.96
CA LEU A 265 -0.48 12.22 -12.25
C LEU A 265 0.20 12.91 -11.06
N VAL A 266 1.44 12.52 -10.82
CA VAL A 266 2.34 13.13 -9.85
C VAL A 266 3.59 13.61 -10.56
N SER A 267 4.10 14.78 -10.21
CA SER A 267 5.35 15.32 -10.74
C SER A 267 6.26 15.77 -9.62
N LEU A 268 7.52 15.38 -9.69
CA LEU A 268 8.56 15.74 -8.74
C LEU A 268 9.64 16.54 -9.46
N TRP A 269 9.95 17.75 -8.98
CA TRP A 269 11.07 18.56 -9.43
C TRP A 269 12.15 18.61 -8.35
N SER A 270 13.42 18.57 -8.77
CA SER A 270 14.53 18.99 -7.91
C SER A 270 14.77 20.47 -8.12
N SER A 271 14.88 21.27 -7.06
CA SER A 271 15.66 22.49 -7.17
C SER A 271 17.12 22.07 -7.34
N ARG A 272 17.65 22.17 -8.56
CA ARG A 272 19.12 22.23 -8.72
C ARG A 272 19.59 23.34 -7.81
N SER A 273 20.66 23.05 -7.05
CA SER A 273 21.34 24.04 -6.23
C SER A 273 21.38 25.37 -6.97
N ARG A 274 20.78 26.41 -6.40
CA ARG A 274 21.33 27.75 -6.60
C ARG A 274 22.71 27.68 -5.96
N SER A 275 23.70 27.21 -6.72
CA SER A 275 25.09 27.49 -6.37
C SER A 275 25.16 28.98 -6.13
N ARG A 276 25.68 29.36 -4.96
CA ARG A 276 25.97 30.75 -4.61
C ARG A 276 26.74 31.32 -5.80
N ARG A 277 26.07 32.10 -6.65
CA ARG A 277 26.77 32.96 -7.61
C ARG A 277 27.69 33.80 -6.75
N GLY A 278 28.98 33.55 -6.89
CA GLY A 278 30.01 34.30 -6.19
C GLY A 278 29.70 35.78 -6.38
N ARG A 279 29.44 36.47 -5.27
CA ARG A 279 29.75 37.89 -5.22
C ARG A 279 31.25 37.98 -5.53
N PRO A 280 31.69 38.80 -6.49
CA PRO A 280 33.11 39.07 -6.63
C PRO A 280 33.57 39.65 -5.29
N SER A 281 34.58 39.03 -4.67
CA SER A 281 35.26 39.63 -3.53
C SER A 281 35.93 40.90 -4.03
N THR A 282 35.38 42.07 -3.69
CA THR A 282 36.12 43.32 -3.80
C THR A 282 37.28 43.25 -2.83
N ARG A 283 38.48 43.06 -3.39
CA ARG A 283 39.76 43.20 -2.69
C ARG A 283 39.85 44.66 -2.23
N SER A 284 39.54 44.92 -0.97
CA SER A 284 39.79 46.18 -0.29
C SER A 284 41.25 46.21 0.13
N THR A 285 42.09 46.88 -0.65
CA THR A 285 43.43 47.30 -0.23
C THR A 285 43.32 48.33 0.89
N SER A 286 43.99 48.03 1.99
CA SER A 286 44.17 48.91 3.13
C SER A 286 44.94 50.17 2.73
N ARG A 287 44.37 51.34 3.00
CA ARG A 287 45.15 52.57 3.24
C ARG A 287 44.54 53.33 4.41
N SER A 288 45.33 53.39 5.46
CA SER A 288 45.18 54.24 6.63
C SER A 288 45.14 55.72 6.25
N ARG A 289 44.22 56.49 6.83
CA ARG A 289 44.51 57.86 7.29
C ARG A 289 43.47 58.31 8.32
N SER A 290 44.00 59.04 9.30
CA SER A 290 43.42 59.39 10.58
C SER A 290 42.56 60.67 10.53
N ARG A 291 41.71 60.80 11.57
CA ARG A 291 41.42 61.99 12.40
C ARG A 291 40.09 62.76 12.21
N ARG A 292 39.48 62.97 13.40
CA ARG A 292 38.65 64.08 13.93
C ARG A 292 37.11 64.04 13.77
N GLY A 293 36.44 63.83 14.91
CA GLY A 293 35.54 64.82 15.56
C GLY A 293 34.04 64.83 15.20
N PRO A 294 33.11 64.88 16.19
CA PRO A 294 31.63 64.81 16.05
C PRO A 294 31.02 66.24 15.87
N PRO A 295 29.67 66.53 15.91
CA PRO A 295 28.51 65.72 16.35
C PRO A 295 27.19 65.88 15.54
N SER A 296 26.12 65.16 15.92
CA SER A 296 24.81 65.71 16.34
C SER A 296 23.59 64.80 16.09
N THR A 297 22.63 64.99 16.99
CA THR A 297 21.35 64.36 17.30
C THR A 297 20.21 64.54 16.29
N ARG A 298 19.29 63.56 16.22
CA ARG A 298 17.78 63.67 16.22
C ARG A 298 17.22 62.25 15.98
N SER A 299 16.56 61.57 16.93
CA SER A 299 15.21 61.76 17.48
C SER A 299 14.11 61.92 16.42
N THR A 300 13.33 60.85 16.17
CA THR A 300 11.85 60.82 16.29
C THR A 300 11.32 59.37 16.21
N SER A 301 10.29 59.13 17.03
CA SER A 301 9.66 57.86 17.43
C SER A 301 8.67 57.24 16.41
N PRO A 302 8.14 56.01 16.68
CA PRO A 302 7.49 55.14 15.70
C PRO A 302 5.97 55.31 15.62
N MET A 303 5.37 55.01 14.47
CA MET A 303 3.92 54.96 14.30
C MET A 303 3.40 53.52 14.25
N ARG A 304 2.26 53.36 14.92
CA ARG A 304 1.68 52.15 15.48
C ARG A 304 1.04 51.20 14.47
N SER A 305 1.00 49.96 14.92
CA SER A 305 0.19 48.84 14.50
C SER A 305 -1.31 49.14 14.38
N ARG A 306 -1.95 48.52 13.38
CA ARG A 306 -3.37 48.11 13.44
C ARG A 306 -3.47 46.65 13.02
N VAL A 307 -3.80 45.83 14.01
CA VAL A 307 -4.21 44.43 13.89
C VAL A 307 -5.71 44.43 13.57
N SER A 308 -6.12 43.76 12.51
CA SER A 308 -7.51 43.48 12.18
C SER A 308 -7.78 41.98 12.37
N THR A 309 -8.64 41.66 13.33
CA THR A 309 -9.14 40.31 13.64
C THR A 309 -10.38 40.01 12.77
N PRO A 310 -10.58 38.76 12.29
CA PRO A 310 -11.66 38.42 11.35
C PRO A 310 -13.02 38.14 12.04
N PRO A 311 -14.15 38.18 11.30
CA PRO A 311 -15.46 37.87 11.86
C PRO A 311 -15.67 36.36 12.06
N ARG A 312 -16.34 36.01 13.16
CA ARG A 312 -16.74 34.66 13.56
C ARG A 312 -17.84 34.11 12.64
N VAL A 313 -17.62 32.91 12.09
CA VAL A 313 -18.67 32.12 11.42
C VAL A 313 -19.33 31.19 12.44
N ARG A 314 -20.66 31.24 12.51
CA ARG A 314 -21.52 30.38 13.34
C ARG A 314 -21.53 28.95 12.79
N THR A 315 -21.30 27.95 13.64
CA THR A 315 -21.51 26.53 13.35
C THR A 315 -22.98 26.15 13.63
N PRO A 316 -23.65 25.36 12.77
CA PRO A 316 -24.96 24.81 13.09
C PRO A 316 -24.84 23.58 13.99
N SER A 317 -25.69 23.52 15.01
CA SER A 317 -25.87 22.43 15.97
C SER A 317 -26.67 21.28 15.36
N PHE A 318 -26.15 20.05 15.45
CA PHE A 318 -26.88 18.82 15.11
C PHE A 318 -27.67 18.29 16.32
N PRO A 319 -28.87 17.72 16.13
CA PRO A 319 -29.67 17.17 17.21
C PRO A 319 -29.15 15.80 17.68
N THR A 320 -29.17 15.60 18.99
CA THR A 320 -28.82 14.35 19.70
C THR A 320 -29.88 13.27 19.44
N PRO A 321 -29.52 11.99 19.21
CA PRO A 321 -30.49 10.91 19.09
C PRO A 321 -31.05 10.50 20.46
N ALA A 322 -32.35 10.20 20.51
CA ALA A 322 -33.07 9.71 21.69
C ALA A 322 -32.66 8.27 22.07
N PRO A 323 -32.76 7.87 23.36
CA PRO A 323 -32.33 6.55 23.81
C PRO A 323 -33.29 5.42 23.40
N SER A 324 -32.68 4.29 23.05
CA SER A 324 -33.26 3.00 22.67
C SER A 324 -34.15 2.39 23.76
N SER A 325 -35.30 1.85 23.36
CA SER A 325 -36.22 1.08 24.21
C SER A 325 -35.71 -0.35 24.44
N ALA A 326 -35.67 -0.76 25.71
CA ALA A 326 -35.29 -2.11 26.14
C ALA A 326 -36.37 -3.17 25.77
N PRO A 327 -35.99 -4.44 25.51
CA PRO A 327 -36.95 -5.50 25.25
C PRO A 327 -37.57 -6.02 26.56
N ARG A 328 -38.89 -6.22 26.53
CA ARG A 328 -39.67 -6.90 27.58
C ARG A 328 -39.22 -8.35 27.73
N ARG A 329 -38.95 -8.75 28.97
CA ARG A 329 -38.78 -10.15 29.40
C ARG A 329 -40.12 -10.89 29.28
N GLY A 330 -40.13 -12.01 28.55
CA GLY A 330 -41.18 -13.03 28.59
C GLY A 330 -40.71 -14.25 29.37
N SER A 331 -41.51 -14.67 30.34
CA SER A 331 -41.29 -15.80 31.25
C SER A 331 -41.44 -17.18 30.57
N PRO A 332 -40.94 -18.29 31.17
CA PRO A 332 -40.75 -19.56 30.48
C PRO A 332 -42.00 -20.47 30.52
N SER A 333 -42.33 -21.11 29.40
CA SER A 333 -43.32 -22.19 29.35
C SER A 333 -42.66 -23.56 29.53
N ARG A 334 -42.98 -24.12 30.69
CA ARG A 334 -43.08 -25.50 31.17
C ARG A 334 -42.97 -26.65 30.13
N ALA A 335 -42.33 -27.70 30.62
CA ALA A 335 -42.07 -29.00 30.02
C ALA A 335 -43.32 -29.85 29.74
N THR A 336 -43.22 -30.70 28.71
CA THR A 336 -43.89 -32.02 28.66
C THR A 336 -42.94 -33.06 28.07
N ARG A 337 -42.72 -34.10 28.86
CA ARG A 337 -41.99 -35.34 28.55
C ARG A 337 -43.01 -36.41 28.10
N ARG A 338 -42.54 -37.31 27.22
CA ARG A 338 -42.89 -38.74 27.06
C ARG A 338 -44.13 -39.11 26.22
N PRO A 339 -44.20 -40.37 25.70
CA PRO A 339 -43.31 -41.53 25.89
C PRO A 339 -42.09 -41.57 24.96
#